data_AF-A0A2A5X4T8-F1
#
_entry.id   AF-A0A2A5X4T8-F1
#
_cell.length_a   1.000
_cell.length_b   1.000
_cell.length_c   1.000
_cell.angle_alpha   90.00
_cell.angle_beta   90.00
_cell.angle_gamma   90.00
#
_symmetry.space_group_name_H-M   'P 1'
#
loop_
_entity.id
_entity.type
_entity.pdbx_description
1 polymer ?
#
loop_
_entity_poly.entity_id
_entity_poly.type
_entity_poly.pdbx_seq_one_letter_code
_entity_poly.pdbx_strand_id
1 'polypeptide(L)'
;QFDENGSFNEKIYILERDEYKELWNGKRFSIEAVRQLGFHRVTTRNQFKADVANLSKYDKVLMFGFNNDIRDSEGDPHDLFDLKAAFKEAINFPTQFNGDLYAVYQHILKADEEHIESVREEVKAHVELDSMLLDDEIVKHFLAYPNTDFYSEVKTKTAFALRNYNFDLEVLPKLMKDMREIKSDEEIDLLKKAVAISVIGQIEVMKAMHPEMTEREIQGIHEFVYRKYGAADEGYPSIVGAGENSCVLHYIENEKKEIDNQLVLMDLGAEFYGFTADVTRTIPANGIYSLEQRALYEIVYEAQEKSIQAALVGTSFRSLFELSYAIVADGLLRLGIIKDVSEARSYYPHGLSHHIGLDVHDPGNYVDLAPNMVVTIEPGIYIPEGSPCDSKWWNIGIRIEDDILITEKGPLNLSAGAPRKWEEIELMMKQESVLDDFILPEIETLIQ
;
A
#
# COMPACT_ATOMS: atom_id res chain seq x y z
N GLN A 1 -19.57 26.15 -3.28
CA GLN A 1 -19.23 27.55 -2.89
C GLN A 1 -19.59 28.49 -4.04
N PHE A 2 -19.59 29.81 -3.84
CA PHE A 2 -19.95 30.79 -4.88
C PHE A 2 -19.01 32.00 -4.83
N ASP A 3 -18.56 32.45 -6.00
CA ASP A 3 -17.76 33.66 -6.19
C ASP A 3 -18.29 34.47 -7.40
N GLU A 4 -17.57 35.52 -7.79
CA GLU A 4 -17.92 36.37 -8.95
C GLU A 4 -18.01 35.59 -10.28
N ASN A 5 -17.39 34.42 -10.37
CA ASN A 5 -17.39 33.56 -11.54
C ASN A 5 -18.46 32.45 -11.45
N GLY A 6 -19.34 32.50 -10.45
CA GLY A 6 -20.43 31.55 -10.23
C GLY A 6 -20.14 30.49 -9.17
N SER A 7 -20.93 29.41 -9.18
CA SER A 7 -20.76 28.29 -8.24
C SER A 7 -19.57 27.41 -8.60
N PHE A 8 -18.88 26.91 -7.57
CA PHE A 8 -17.76 25.96 -7.73
C PHE A 8 -17.73 24.93 -6.59
N ASN A 9 -17.20 23.75 -6.87
CA ASN A 9 -17.05 22.65 -5.91
C ASN A 9 -15.57 22.35 -5.59
N GLU A 10 -14.64 22.89 -6.36
CA GLU A 10 -13.20 22.71 -6.21
C GLU A 10 -12.49 24.05 -6.39
N LYS A 11 -11.34 24.22 -5.73
CA LYS A 11 -10.45 25.36 -5.91
C LYS A 11 -9.00 24.93 -5.68
N ILE A 12 -8.13 25.23 -6.63
CA ILE A 12 -6.71 24.88 -6.63
C ILE A 12 -5.85 26.12 -6.45
N TYR A 13 -4.82 25.97 -5.63
CA TYR A 13 -3.79 26.97 -5.36
C TYR A 13 -2.46 26.48 -5.91
N ILE A 14 -1.85 27.26 -6.79
CA ILE A 14 -0.54 26.93 -7.38
C ILE A 14 0.56 27.89 -6.95
N LEU A 15 1.81 27.47 -7.10
CA LEU A 15 2.97 28.35 -6.95
C LEU A 15 2.95 29.45 -8.01
N GLU A 16 3.34 30.66 -7.62
CA GLU A 16 3.59 31.76 -8.57
C GLU A 16 4.75 31.39 -9.52
N ARG A 17 4.72 31.93 -10.74
CA ARG A 17 5.85 31.85 -11.67
C ARG A 17 7.02 32.64 -11.10
N ASP A 18 8.21 32.03 -11.13
CA ASP A 18 9.45 32.62 -10.63
C ASP A 18 10.60 32.15 -11.54
N GLU A 19 11.10 33.02 -12.40
CA GLU A 19 12.11 32.67 -13.40
C GLU A 19 13.39 32.11 -12.78
N TYR A 20 13.79 32.62 -11.61
CA TYR A 20 14.97 32.14 -10.92
C TYR A 20 14.75 30.73 -10.37
N LYS A 21 13.63 30.48 -9.68
CA LYS A 21 13.32 29.14 -9.16
C LYS A 21 13.07 28.13 -10.27
N GLU A 22 12.52 28.55 -11.40
CA GLU A 22 12.29 27.68 -12.55
C GLU A 22 13.58 27.26 -13.26
N LEU A 23 14.67 28.03 -13.10
CA LEU A 23 16.01 27.61 -13.51
C LEU A 23 16.48 26.38 -12.72
N TRP A 24 16.14 26.30 -11.44
CA TRP A 24 16.56 25.22 -10.54
C TRP A 24 15.62 24.02 -10.56
N ASN A 25 14.31 24.26 -10.62
CA ASN A 25 13.29 23.24 -10.33
C ASN A 25 12.41 22.90 -11.55
N GLY A 26 12.65 23.51 -12.71
CA GLY A 26 11.80 23.38 -13.89
C GLY A 26 10.59 24.33 -13.89
N LYS A 27 9.88 24.37 -15.02
CA LYS A 27 8.75 25.29 -15.22
C LYS A 27 7.57 24.95 -14.32
N ARG A 28 7.04 25.95 -13.61
CA ARG A 28 5.79 25.87 -12.84
C ARG A 28 4.59 26.07 -13.76
N PHE A 29 3.48 25.37 -13.52
CA PHE A 29 2.26 25.59 -14.30
C PHE A 29 1.77 27.04 -14.15
N SER A 30 1.25 27.63 -15.22
CA SER A 30 0.49 28.89 -15.14
C SER A 30 -0.96 28.61 -14.79
N ILE A 31 -1.71 29.64 -14.36
CA ILE A 31 -3.14 29.54 -14.10
C ILE A 31 -3.88 29.02 -15.34
N GLU A 32 -3.55 29.53 -16.53
CA GLU A 32 -4.14 29.11 -17.80
C GLU A 32 -3.82 27.66 -18.12
N ALA A 33 -2.59 27.21 -17.86
CA ALA A 33 -2.19 25.83 -18.10
C ALA A 33 -2.97 24.86 -17.20
N VAL A 34 -3.16 25.17 -15.91
CA VAL A 34 -3.97 24.33 -15.01
C VAL A 34 -5.45 24.36 -15.40
N ARG A 35 -5.97 25.50 -15.89
CA ARG A 35 -7.35 25.57 -16.42
C ARG A 35 -7.56 24.67 -17.63
N GLN A 36 -6.54 24.49 -18.47
CA GLN A 36 -6.59 23.55 -19.59
C GLN A 36 -6.63 22.08 -19.15
N LEU A 37 -6.25 21.78 -17.89
CA LEU A 37 -6.40 20.46 -17.29
C LEU A 37 -7.84 20.19 -16.78
N GLY A 38 -8.74 21.15 -16.90
CA GLY A 38 -10.15 21.02 -16.49
C GLY A 38 -10.51 21.75 -15.20
N PHE A 39 -9.54 22.26 -14.44
CA PHE A 39 -9.83 22.97 -13.19
C PHE A 39 -10.36 24.38 -13.44
N HIS A 40 -11.55 24.66 -12.92
CA HIS A 40 -12.21 25.95 -13.17
C HIS A 40 -11.77 27.07 -12.23
N ARG A 41 -11.50 26.75 -10.96
CA ARG A 41 -11.06 27.72 -9.95
C ARG A 41 -9.59 27.49 -9.61
N VAL A 42 -8.73 28.21 -10.33
CA VAL A 42 -7.30 28.18 -10.13
C VAL A 42 -6.83 29.58 -9.76
N THR A 43 -6.06 29.68 -8.69
CA THR A 43 -5.37 30.91 -8.26
C THR A 43 -4.00 30.57 -7.71
N THR A 44 -3.19 31.59 -7.41
CA THR A 44 -1.91 31.42 -6.73
C THR A 44 -2.09 31.27 -5.23
N ARG A 45 -1.15 30.57 -4.58
CA ARG A 45 -1.16 30.30 -3.12
C ARG A 45 -1.18 31.55 -2.25
N ASN A 46 -0.73 32.71 -2.74
CA ASN A 46 -0.83 33.97 -2.01
C ASN A 46 -2.28 34.37 -1.65
N GLN A 47 -3.29 33.84 -2.35
CA GLN A 47 -4.70 34.09 -2.01
C GLN A 47 -5.25 33.13 -0.95
N PHE A 48 -4.55 32.02 -0.67
CA PHE A 48 -5.04 30.97 0.22
C PHE A 48 -5.41 31.49 1.61
N LYS A 49 -4.53 32.29 2.24
CA LYS A 49 -4.78 32.85 3.58
C LYS A 49 -6.08 33.67 3.63
N ALA A 50 -6.35 34.47 2.59
CA ALA A 50 -7.58 35.26 2.50
C ALA A 50 -8.82 34.38 2.29
N ASP A 51 -8.69 33.34 1.46
CA ASP A 51 -9.78 32.41 1.15
C ASP A 51 -10.21 31.56 2.35
N VAL A 52 -9.26 31.17 3.21
CA VAL A 52 -9.53 30.33 4.40
C VAL A 52 -9.93 31.12 5.64
N ALA A 53 -9.79 32.45 5.65
CA ALA A 53 -10.00 33.29 6.84
C ALA A 53 -11.40 33.15 7.49
N ASN A 54 -12.41 32.65 6.76
CA ASN A 54 -13.79 32.52 7.23
C ASN A 54 -14.26 31.06 7.33
N LEU A 55 -13.37 30.09 7.54
CA LEU A 55 -13.77 28.68 7.71
C LEU A 55 -14.59 28.43 8.98
N SER A 56 -14.53 29.34 9.96
CA SER A 56 -15.35 29.32 11.18
C SER A 56 -16.86 29.39 10.93
N LYS A 57 -17.31 29.77 9.72
CA LYS A 57 -18.73 29.77 9.35
C LYS A 57 -19.31 28.37 9.10
N TYR A 58 -18.45 27.37 8.91
CA TYR A 58 -18.86 25.98 8.69
C TYR A 58 -18.90 25.24 10.02
N ASP A 59 -19.91 24.39 10.21
CA ASP A 59 -20.02 23.57 11.41
C ASP A 59 -18.83 22.61 11.54
N LYS A 60 -18.36 22.08 10.41
CA LYS A 60 -17.20 21.19 10.31
C LYS A 60 -16.43 21.42 9.01
N VAL A 61 -15.10 21.38 9.12
CA VAL A 61 -14.16 21.29 8.00
C VAL A 61 -13.60 19.87 7.95
N LEU A 62 -13.98 19.11 6.94
CA LEU A 62 -13.47 17.75 6.74
C LEU A 62 -12.08 17.83 6.12
N MET A 63 -11.10 17.13 6.70
CA MET A 63 -9.70 17.23 6.28
C MET A 63 -8.92 15.96 6.62
N PHE A 64 -7.75 15.81 5.99
CA PHE A 64 -6.73 14.86 6.44
C PHE A 64 -5.94 15.45 7.60
N GLY A 65 -5.36 14.59 8.44
CA GLY A 65 -4.44 15.00 9.51
C GLY A 65 -3.21 15.76 8.97
N PHE A 66 -2.59 16.55 9.83
CA PHE A 66 -1.38 17.31 9.47
C PHE A 66 -0.10 16.51 9.73
N ASN A 67 0.81 16.49 8.75
CA ASN A 67 2.18 15.99 8.93
C ASN A 67 3.09 17.09 9.51
N ASN A 68 3.96 16.76 10.47
CA ASN A 68 4.72 17.75 11.26
C ASN A 68 6.12 18.08 10.71
N ASP A 69 6.44 17.64 9.50
CA ASP A 69 7.77 17.64 8.88
C ASP A 69 7.95 18.76 7.82
N ILE A 70 7.34 19.93 8.05
CA ILE A 70 7.40 21.05 7.10
C ILE A 70 8.39 22.11 7.61
N ARG A 71 9.43 22.37 6.82
CA ARG A 71 10.43 23.40 7.10
C ARG A 71 9.88 24.79 6.76
N ASP A 72 10.03 25.71 7.70
CA ASP A 72 9.76 27.14 7.51
C ASP A 72 10.88 27.80 6.68
N SER A 73 10.47 28.57 5.67
CA SER A 73 11.30 29.41 4.83
C SER A 73 11.01 30.87 5.12
N GLU A 74 11.72 31.45 6.11
CA GLU A 74 11.50 32.81 6.63
C GLU A 74 11.39 33.94 5.58
N GLY A 75 11.89 33.73 4.36
CA GLY A 75 11.80 34.69 3.24
C GLY A 75 10.52 34.58 2.39
N ASP A 76 9.63 33.62 2.65
CA ASP A 76 8.43 33.37 1.86
C ASP A 76 7.18 33.21 2.76
N PRO A 77 6.39 34.28 2.95
CA PRO A 77 5.26 34.29 3.88
C PRO A 77 4.04 33.47 3.42
N HIS A 78 4.17 32.75 2.30
CA HIS A 78 3.13 31.88 1.75
C HIS A 78 3.65 30.45 1.57
N ASP A 79 4.79 30.10 2.17
CA ASP A 79 5.31 28.74 2.12
C ASP A 79 4.33 27.75 2.78
N LEU A 80 4.59 26.44 2.63
CA LEU A 80 3.66 25.44 3.15
C LEU A 80 3.52 25.52 4.68
N PHE A 81 4.57 25.94 5.40
CA PHE A 81 4.53 26.13 6.85
C PHE A 81 3.53 27.22 7.23
N ASP A 82 3.64 28.39 6.60
CA ASP A 82 2.78 29.55 6.78
C ASP A 82 1.32 29.29 6.37
N LEU A 83 1.11 28.60 5.25
CA LEU A 83 -0.25 28.26 4.78
C LEU A 83 -0.93 27.28 5.74
N LYS A 84 -0.18 26.29 6.23
CA LYS A 84 -0.66 25.34 7.24
C LYS A 84 -0.99 26.04 8.55
N ALA A 85 -0.17 26.98 9.01
CA ALA A 85 -0.43 27.77 10.21
C ALA A 85 -1.72 28.59 10.07
N ALA A 86 -1.91 29.29 8.94
CA ALA A 86 -3.13 30.06 8.68
C ALA A 86 -4.38 29.16 8.59
N PHE A 87 -4.27 27.97 7.98
CA PHE A 87 -5.38 27.02 7.93
C PHE A 87 -5.73 26.49 9.33
N LYS A 88 -4.73 26.14 10.14
CA LYS A 88 -4.92 25.74 11.56
C LYS A 88 -5.64 26.81 12.36
N GLU A 89 -5.24 28.07 12.24
CA GLU A 89 -5.91 29.20 12.89
C GLU A 89 -7.38 29.31 12.44
N ALA A 90 -7.63 29.22 11.13
CA ALA A 90 -8.97 29.33 10.56
C ALA A 90 -9.95 28.24 11.02
N ILE A 91 -9.44 27.07 11.43
CA ILE A 91 -10.22 25.93 11.94
C ILE A 91 -10.08 25.74 13.45
N ASN A 92 -9.64 26.76 14.18
CA ASN A 92 -9.41 26.71 15.63
C ASN A 92 -8.63 25.46 16.08
N PHE A 93 -7.65 25.04 15.28
CA PHE A 93 -6.89 23.82 15.54
C PHE A 93 -6.05 24.02 16.81
N PRO A 94 -6.12 23.11 17.80
CA PRO A 94 -5.47 23.31 19.08
C PRO A 94 -3.93 23.23 18.95
N THR A 95 -3.23 24.03 19.75
CA THR A 95 -1.76 24.05 19.79
C THR A 95 -1.17 22.71 20.23
N GLN A 96 -1.86 22.03 21.16
CA GLN A 96 -1.56 20.66 21.57
C GLN A 96 -2.72 19.78 21.10
N PHE A 97 -2.46 18.95 20.10
CA PHE A 97 -3.43 18.02 19.54
C PHE A 97 -2.87 16.60 19.64
N ASN A 98 -3.63 15.69 20.23
CA ASN A 98 -3.34 14.27 20.20
C ASN A 98 -4.35 13.61 19.22
N GLY A 99 -3.84 13.14 18.09
CA GLY A 99 -4.65 12.52 17.03
C GLY A 99 -5.24 11.18 17.45
N ASP A 100 -4.48 10.36 18.19
CA ASP A 100 -4.93 9.06 18.68
C ASP A 100 -6.05 9.21 19.71
N LEU A 101 -5.90 10.18 20.64
CA LEU A 101 -6.95 10.51 21.59
C LEU A 101 -8.21 11.03 20.88
N TYR A 102 -8.04 11.83 19.83
CA TYR A 102 -9.15 12.29 19.01
C TYR A 102 -9.88 11.12 18.34
N ALA A 103 -9.15 10.18 17.73
CA ALA A 103 -9.73 8.98 17.12
C ALA A 103 -10.51 8.15 18.16
N VAL A 104 -9.91 7.88 19.33
CA VAL A 104 -10.58 7.19 20.44
C VAL A 104 -11.87 7.90 20.87
N TYR A 105 -11.85 9.24 20.97
CA TYR A 105 -13.06 10.01 21.27
C TYR A 105 -14.15 9.85 20.19
N GLN A 106 -13.77 9.78 18.90
CA GLN A 106 -14.73 9.52 17.82
C GLN A 106 -15.36 8.12 17.94
N HIS A 107 -14.58 7.10 18.30
CA HIS A 107 -15.10 5.75 18.58
C HIS A 107 -16.10 5.78 19.75
N ILE A 108 -15.73 6.40 20.88
CA ILE A 108 -16.61 6.54 22.06
C ILE A 108 -17.93 7.26 21.71
N LEU A 109 -17.88 8.31 20.89
CA LEU A 109 -19.09 9.05 20.47
C LEU A 109 -20.02 8.21 19.57
N LYS A 110 -19.48 7.28 18.79
CA LYS A 110 -20.25 6.38 17.93
C LYS A 110 -20.82 5.18 18.69
N ALA A 111 -20.30 4.83 19.86
CA ALA A 111 -20.77 3.70 20.65
C ALA A 111 -22.27 3.79 20.96
N ASP A 112 -22.97 2.68 20.75
CA ASP A 112 -24.37 2.45 21.13
C ASP A 112 -24.48 1.16 21.94
N GLU A 113 -25.69 0.83 22.44
CA GLU A 113 -25.91 -0.35 23.28
C GLU A 113 -25.60 -1.67 22.57
N GLU A 114 -25.68 -1.72 21.24
CA GLU A 114 -25.49 -2.94 20.44
C GLU A 114 -24.00 -3.17 20.13
N HIS A 115 -23.22 -2.11 19.93
CA HIS A 115 -21.84 -2.18 19.46
C HIS A 115 -20.80 -1.80 20.52
N ILE A 116 -21.21 -1.52 21.76
CA ILE A 116 -20.33 -1.01 22.83
C ILE A 116 -19.09 -1.89 23.08
N GLU A 117 -19.24 -3.21 23.09
CA GLU A 117 -18.11 -4.12 23.34
C GLU A 117 -17.13 -4.11 22.16
N SER A 118 -17.62 -4.01 20.92
CA SER A 118 -16.75 -3.84 19.75
C SER A 118 -15.94 -2.56 19.85
N VAL A 119 -16.59 -1.45 20.21
CA VAL A 119 -15.93 -0.15 20.38
C VAL A 119 -14.90 -0.21 21.53
N ARG A 120 -15.17 -0.95 22.61
CA ARG A 120 -14.20 -1.16 23.68
C ARG A 120 -12.94 -1.87 23.19
N GLU A 121 -13.09 -2.92 22.39
CA GLU A 121 -11.93 -3.61 21.82
C GLU A 121 -11.13 -2.71 20.88
N GLU A 122 -11.79 -1.87 20.08
CA GLU A 122 -11.12 -0.85 19.27
C GLU A 122 -10.31 0.13 20.13
N VAL A 123 -10.92 0.66 21.20
CA VAL A 123 -10.23 1.57 22.13
C VAL A 123 -9.07 0.87 22.85
N LYS A 124 -9.21 -0.41 23.20
CA LYS A 124 -8.10 -1.20 23.79
C LYS A 124 -6.95 -1.35 22.80
N ALA A 125 -7.23 -1.62 21.52
CA ALA A 125 -6.19 -1.73 20.50
C ALA A 125 -5.41 -0.41 20.35
N HIS A 126 -6.09 0.74 20.41
CA HIS A 126 -5.41 2.05 20.45
C HIS A 126 -4.52 2.21 21.69
N VAL A 127 -5.00 1.79 22.87
CA VAL A 127 -4.21 1.84 24.12
C VAL A 127 -3.01 0.90 24.11
N GLU A 128 -3.11 -0.25 23.44
CA GLU A 128 -1.98 -1.17 23.27
C GLU A 128 -0.86 -0.56 22.41
N LEU A 129 -1.23 0.27 21.43
CA LEU A 129 -0.29 1.03 20.59
C LEU A 129 0.28 2.25 21.33
N ASP A 130 -0.57 2.99 22.06
CA ASP A 130 -0.17 4.12 22.89
C ASP A 130 -0.77 4.04 24.30
N SER A 131 0.02 3.52 25.23
CA SER A 131 -0.37 3.42 26.65
C SER A 131 -0.65 4.76 27.33
N MET A 132 -0.17 5.89 26.78
CA MET A 132 -0.41 7.22 27.36
C MET A 132 -1.89 7.64 27.24
N LEU A 133 -2.66 7.01 26.37
CA LEU A 133 -4.11 7.22 26.27
C LEU A 133 -4.85 6.89 27.57
N LEU A 134 -4.27 6.08 28.46
CA LEU A 134 -4.84 5.78 29.78
C LEU A 134 -4.72 6.92 30.80
N ASP A 135 -3.91 7.95 30.52
CA ASP A 135 -3.84 9.16 31.33
C ASP A 135 -5.11 10.02 31.16
N ASP A 136 -5.87 9.79 30.08
CA ASP A 136 -7.13 10.46 29.84
C ASP A 136 -8.27 9.81 30.65
N GLU A 137 -8.91 10.62 31.50
CA GLU A 137 -9.97 10.16 32.39
C GLU A 137 -11.22 9.69 31.65
N ILE A 138 -11.51 10.16 30.43
CA ILE A 138 -12.66 9.68 29.64
C ILE A 138 -12.35 8.27 29.10
N VAL A 139 -11.16 8.05 28.55
CA VAL A 139 -10.71 6.75 28.03
C VAL A 139 -10.69 5.70 29.14
N LYS A 140 -10.03 6.02 30.26
CA LYS A 140 -9.92 5.14 31.42
C LYS A 140 -11.29 4.73 31.96
N HIS A 141 -12.19 5.70 32.07
CA HIS A 141 -13.57 5.46 32.49
C HIS A 141 -14.36 4.61 31.50
N PHE A 142 -14.24 4.89 30.20
CA PHE A 142 -14.90 4.10 29.17
C PHE A 142 -14.50 2.62 29.26
N LEU A 143 -13.20 2.33 29.42
CA LEU A 143 -12.70 0.97 29.53
C LEU A 143 -13.06 0.28 30.86
N ALA A 144 -13.19 1.01 31.97
CA ALA A 144 -13.40 0.42 33.29
C ALA A 144 -14.85 0.02 33.61
N TYR A 145 -15.86 0.71 33.09
CA TYR A 145 -17.24 0.59 33.59
C TYR A 145 -18.25 0.09 32.54
N PRO A 146 -18.83 -1.12 32.66
CA PRO A 146 -19.70 -1.73 31.65
C PRO A 146 -21.18 -1.25 31.64
N ASN A 147 -21.57 -0.28 32.48
CA ASN A 147 -22.99 0.05 32.70
C ASN A 147 -23.54 1.14 31.76
N THR A 148 -24.78 0.99 31.30
CA THR A 148 -25.46 1.87 30.33
C THR A 148 -25.60 3.33 30.78
N ASP A 149 -25.92 3.55 32.06
CA ASP A 149 -26.11 4.90 32.62
C ASP A 149 -24.84 5.75 32.54
N PHE A 150 -23.66 5.11 32.62
CA PHE A 150 -22.37 5.79 32.61
C PHE A 150 -21.92 6.16 31.18
N TYR A 151 -22.42 5.47 30.16
CA TYR A 151 -22.09 5.77 28.77
C TYR A 151 -22.64 7.11 28.31
N SER A 152 -23.87 7.45 28.71
CA SER A 152 -24.42 8.77 28.41
C SER A 152 -23.56 9.88 29.01
N GLU A 153 -23.01 9.66 30.21
CA GLU A 153 -22.10 10.61 30.86
C GLU A 153 -20.76 10.71 30.12
N VAL A 154 -20.14 9.58 29.80
CA VAL A 154 -18.87 9.51 29.06
C VAL A 154 -19.02 10.18 27.69
N LYS A 155 -20.05 9.85 26.91
CA LYS A 155 -20.33 10.49 25.60
C LYS A 155 -20.55 12.00 25.74
N THR A 156 -21.24 12.44 26.79
CA THR A 156 -21.43 13.88 27.05
C THR A 156 -20.11 14.57 27.35
N LYS A 157 -19.25 13.97 28.18
CA LYS A 157 -17.91 14.48 28.47
C LYS A 157 -17.03 14.51 27.23
N THR A 158 -17.09 13.47 26.40
CA THR A 158 -16.36 13.41 25.12
C THR A 158 -16.84 14.49 24.16
N ALA A 159 -18.15 14.66 23.99
CA ALA A 159 -18.72 15.72 23.16
C ALA A 159 -18.32 17.11 23.68
N PHE A 160 -18.31 17.29 25.01
CA PHE A 160 -17.82 18.52 25.62
C PHE A 160 -16.32 18.73 25.35
N ALA A 161 -15.48 17.70 25.43
CA ALA A 161 -14.05 17.80 25.15
C ALA A 161 -13.78 18.27 23.70
N LEU A 162 -14.60 17.83 22.74
CA LEU A 162 -14.48 18.17 21.32
C LEU A 162 -15.28 19.42 20.89
N ARG A 163 -16.02 20.07 21.79
CA ARG A 163 -17.00 21.13 21.46
C ARG A 163 -16.45 22.34 20.70
N ASN A 164 -15.14 22.58 20.79
CA ASN A 164 -14.48 23.73 20.15
C ASN A 164 -13.81 23.36 18.82
N TYR A 165 -13.88 22.09 18.40
CA TYR A 165 -13.26 21.65 17.15
C TYR A 165 -14.27 21.82 16.03
N ASN A 166 -13.97 22.72 15.09
CA ASN A 166 -14.75 22.87 13.85
C ASN A 166 -14.09 22.11 12.68
N PHE A 167 -13.40 21.01 12.97
CA PHE A 167 -12.81 20.11 11.97
C PHE A 167 -13.14 18.64 12.26
N ASP A 168 -13.00 17.82 11.23
CA ASP A 168 -13.23 16.38 11.27
C ASP A 168 -12.12 15.64 10.51
N LEU A 169 -11.43 14.74 11.18
CA LEU A 169 -10.33 13.96 10.60
C LEU A 169 -10.77 12.57 10.13
N GLU A 170 -12.03 12.17 10.34
CA GLU A 170 -12.51 10.80 10.11
C GLU A 170 -13.32 10.70 8.81
N VAL A 171 -14.20 11.68 8.60
CA VAL A 171 -15.21 11.58 7.53
C VAL A 171 -14.57 11.71 6.15
N LEU A 172 -13.62 12.66 5.94
CA LEU A 172 -12.98 12.80 4.63
C LEU A 172 -12.17 11.55 4.24
N PRO A 173 -11.28 10.99 5.08
CA PRO A 173 -10.61 9.74 4.77
C PRO A 173 -11.58 8.60 4.44
N LYS A 174 -12.68 8.46 5.20
CA LYS A 174 -13.71 7.45 4.91
C LYS A 174 -14.36 7.66 3.54
N LEU A 175 -14.77 8.87 3.22
CA LEU A 175 -15.36 9.17 1.91
C LEU A 175 -14.37 8.88 0.77
N MET A 176 -13.10 9.24 0.94
CA MET A 176 -12.06 9.00 -0.06
C MET A 176 -11.78 7.51 -0.24
N LYS A 177 -11.83 6.73 0.84
CA LYS A 177 -11.73 5.27 0.83
C LYS A 177 -12.88 4.64 0.04
N ASP A 178 -14.12 5.03 0.33
CA ASP A 178 -15.32 4.57 -0.39
C ASP A 178 -15.24 4.90 -1.90
N MET A 179 -14.66 6.06 -2.25
CA MET A 179 -14.50 6.47 -3.64
C MET A 179 -13.35 5.76 -4.37
N ARG A 180 -12.20 5.56 -3.72
CA ARG A 180 -11.00 4.97 -4.33
C ARG A 180 -11.06 3.45 -4.46
N GLU A 181 -11.83 2.77 -3.61
CA GLU A 181 -11.91 1.31 -3.67
C GLU A 181 -12.51 0.81 -4.99
N ILE A 182 -13.47 1.55 -5.57
CA ILE A 182 -14.13 1.27 -6.86
C ILE A 182 -13.51 2.13 -7.97
N LYS A 183 -12.83 1.49 -8.92
CA LYS A 183 -12.11 2.21 -9.97
C LYS A 183 -13.04 2.61 -11.10
N SER A 184 -12.83 3.80 -11.66
CA SER A 184 -13.38 4.17 -12.97
C SER A 184 -12.68 3.40 -14.09
N ASP A 185 -13.27 3.40 -15.29
CA ASP A 185 -12.70 2.72 -16.45
C ASP A 185 -11.33 3.32 -16.82
N GLU A 186 -11.17 4.64 -16.70
CA GLU A 186 -9.90 5.34 -16.96
C GLU A 186 -8.81 4.95 -15.95
N GLU A 187 -9.16 4.78 -14.67
CA GLU A 187 -8.22 4.33 -13.63
C GLU A 187 -7.81 2.88 -13.84
N ILE A 188 -8.75 2.01 -14.25
CA ILE A 188 -8.45 0.63 -14.62
C ILE A 188 -7.48 0.59 -15.81
N ASP A 189 -7.62 1.48 -16.78
CA ASP A 189 -6.71 1.55 -17.93
C ASP A 189 -5.30 2.04 -17.54
N LEU A 190 -5.15 2.87 -16.51
CA LEU A 190 -3.85 3.24 -15.95
C LEU A 190 -3.23 2.07 -15.16
N LEU A 191 -4.01 1.40 -14.32
CA LEU A 191 -3.58 0.19 -13.60
C LEU A 191 -3.13 -0.90 -14.56
N LYS A 192 -3.90 -1.21 -15.61
CA LYS A 192 -3.49 -2.19 -16.64
C LYS A 192 -2.15 -1.86 -17.27
N LYS A 193 -1.81 -0.57 -17.44
CA LYS A 193 -0.51 -0.15 -17.98
C LYS A 193 0.60 -0.36 -16.97
N ALA A 194 0.40 0.06 -15.72
CA ALA A 194 1.35 -0.21 -14.62
C ALA A 194 1.64 -1.71 -14.53
N VAL A 195 0.58 -2.54 -14.52
CA VAL A 195 0.67 -4.01 -14.46
C VAL A 195 1.41 -4.58 -15.68
N ALA A 196 1.07 -4.14 -16.88
CA ALA A 196 1.74 -4.62 -18.08
C ALA A 196 3.24 -4.32 -18.06
N ILE A 197 3.65 -3.14 -17.57
CA ILE A 197 5.06 -2.77 -17.42
C ILE A 197 5.75 -3.69 -16.41
N SER A 198 5.13 -3.93 -15.25
CA SER A 198 5.64 -4.86 -14.23
C SER A 198 5.77 -6.30 -14.73
N VAL A 199 4.78 -6.77 -15.48
CA VAL A 199 4.82 -8.10 -16.12
C VAL A 199 6.02 -8.23 -17.06
N ILE A 200 6.30 -7.20 -17.87
CA ILE A 200 7.49 -7.24 -18.73
C ILE A 200 8.77 -7.23 -17.89
N GLY A 201 8.82 -6.46 -16.80
CA GLY A 201 9.96 -6.50 -15.86
C GLY A 201 10.23 -7.90 -15.33
N GLN A 202 9.18 -8.56 -14.81
CA GLN A 202 9.24 -9.95 -14.33
C GLN A 202 9.75 -10.91 -15.43
N ILE A 203 9.25 -10.77 -16.66
CA ILE A 203 9.65 -11.62 -17.79
C ILE A 203 11.11 -11.41 -18.16
N GLU A 204 11.58 -10.16 -18.27
CA GLU A 204 12.97 -9.88 -18.65
C GLU A 204 13.96 -10.36 -17.59
N VAL A 205 13.60 -10.28 -16.30
CA VAL A 205 14.39 -10.92 -15.24
C VAL A 205 14.39 -12.43 -15.34
N MET A 206 13.24 -13.08 -15.57
CA MET A 206 13.20 -14.53 -15.76
C MET A 206 14.17 -15.00 -16.85
N LYS A 207 14.25 -14.27 -17.98
CA LYS A 207 15.17 -14.59 -19.07
C LYS A 207 16.64 -14.38 -18.69
N ALA A 208 16.92 -13.30 -17.96
CA ALA A 208 18.28 -12.92 -17.60
C ALA A 208 18.84 -13.69 -16.39
N MET A 209 17.98 -14.32 -15.59
CA MET A 209 18.34 -14.92 -14.31
C MET A 209 19.38 -16.04 -14.46
N HIS A 210 20.48 -15.92 -13.70
CA HIS A 210 21.49 -16.96 -13.54
C HIS A 210 22.12 -16.89 -12.12
N PRO A 211 22.77 -17.97 -11.63
CA PRO A 211 23.29 -18.06 -10.25
C PRO A 211 24.26 -16.98 -9.81
N GLU A 212 25.03 -16.42 -10.74
CA GLU A 212 26.07 -15.42 -10.47
C GLU A 212 25.55 -13.98 -10.41
N MET A 213 24.25 -13.76 -10.63
CA MET A 213 23.65 -12.44 -10.48
C MET A 213 23.60 -12.00 -9.02
N THR A 214 23.58 -10.69 -8.81
CA THR A 214 23.26 -10.06 -7.54
C THR A 214 21.79 -9.66 -7.43
N GLU A 215 21.28 -9.50 -6.19
CA GLU A 215 19.93 -8.97 -5.96
C GLU A 215 19.75 -7.56 -6.57
N ARG A 216 20.81 -6.75 -6.61
CA ARG A 216 20.81 -5.42 -7.24
C ARG A 216 20.69 -5.44 -8.75
N GLU A 217 21.31 -6.42 -9.41
CA GLU A 217 21.17 -6.56 -10.85
C GLU A 217 19.72 -6.89 -11.22
N ILE A 218 19.10 -7.79 -10.47
CA ILE A 218 17.69 -8.16 -10.64
C ILE A 218 16.78 -6.94 -10.46
N GLN A 219 16.95 -6.19 -9.36
CA GLN A 219 16.24 -4.92 -9.14
C GLN A 219 16.45 -3.95 -10.32
N GLY A 220 17.70 -3.78 -10.76
CA GLY A 220 18.05 -2.85 -11.83
C GLY A 220 17.41 -3.20 -13.18
N ILE A 221 17.22 -4.49 -13.50
CA ILE A 221 16.55 -4.92 -14.74
C ILE A 221 15.08 -4.50 -14.72
N HIS A 222 14.37 -4.74 -13.61
CA HIS A 222 12.99 -4.29 -13.44
C HIS A 222 12.88 -2.78 -13.65
N GLU A 223 13.64 -2.00 -12.89
CA GLU A 223 13.56 -0.55 -12.91
C GLU A 223 13.99 0.04 -14.27
N PHE A 224 14.94 -0.59 -14.96
CA PHE A 224 15.29 -0.21 -16.32
C PHE A 224 14.10 -0.39 -17.28
N VAL A 225 13.41 -1.54 -17.19
CA VAL A 225 12.19 -1.80 -17.96
C VAL A 225 11.11 -0.76 -17.64
N TYR A 226 10.91 -0.42 -16.36
CA TYR A 226 9.91 0.54 -15.93
C TYR A 226 10.15 1.91 -16.57
N ARG A 227 11.39 2.39 -16.47
CA ARG A 227 11.82 3.67 -17.06
C ARG A 227 11.74 3.65 -18.58
N LYS A 228 12.02 2.50 -19.21
CA LYS A 228 11.91 2.35 -20.68
C LYS A 228 10.48 2.57 -21.18
N TYR A 229 9.48 2.17 -20.41
CA TYR A 229 8.06 2.36 -20.75
C TYR A 229 7.46 3.65 -20.22
N GLY A 230 8.26 4.50 -19.56
CA GLY A 230 7.82 5.80 -19.07
C GLY A 230 7.02 5.74 -17.76
N ALA A 231 7.17 4.66 -16.98
CA ALA A 231 6.82 4.71 -15.56
C ALA A 231 7.64 5.82 -14.88
N ALA A 232 7.02 6.50 -13.91
CA ALA A 232 7.70 7.57 -13.19
C ALA A 232 8.86 6.97 -12.38
N ASP A 233 8.52 5.97 -11.56
CA ASP A 233 9.41 5.22 -10.68
C ASP A 233 8.78 3.85 -10.35
N GLU A 234 9.36 3.12 -9.40
CA GLU A 234 8.71 2.03 -8.67
C GLU A 234 7.56 2.55 -7.79
N GLY A 235 6.49 1.77 -7.62
CA GLY A 235 5.37 2.16 -6.75
C GLY A 235 5.60 1.92 -5.26
N TYR A 236 6.62 1.13 -4.93
CA TYR A 236 7.09 0.83 -3.59
C TYR A 236 8.53 0.31 -3.66
N PRO A 237 9.31 0.35 -2.57
CA PRO A 237 10.67 -0.14 -2.58
C PRO A 237 10.75 -1.61 -3.03
N SER A 238 11.49 -1.85 -4.11
CA SER A 238 11.73 -3.17 -4.70
C SER A 238 12.23 -4.19 -3.66
N ILE A 239 11.61 -5.37 -3.61
CA ILE A 239 12.04 -6.49 -2.75
C ILE A 239 12.62 -7.58 -3.65
N VAL A 240 13.92 -7.88 -3.47
CA VAL A 240 14.60 -8.98 -4.15
C VAL A 240 15.34 -9.80 -3.11
N GLY A 241 14.70 -10.87 -2.63
CA GLY A 241 15.24 -11.74 -1.58
C GLY A 241 15.65 -13.11 -2.11
N ALA A 242 16.95 -13.40 -2.11
CA ALA A 242 17.48 -14.72 -2.47
C ALA A 242 17.76 -15.60 -1.25
N GLY A 243 17.25 -16.84 -1.26
CA GLY A 243 17.41 -17.80 -0.17
C GLY A 243 16.81 -17.28 1.15
N GLU A 244 17.61 -17.18 2.21
CA GLU A 244 17.19 -16.69 3.52
C GLU A 244 16.55 -15.30 3.51
N ASN A 245 16.95 -14.42 2.58
CA ASN A 245 16.39 -13.08 2.45
C ASN A 245 14.93 -13.11 2.02
N SER A 246 14.49 -14.15 1.28
CA SER A 246 13.09 -14.32 0.89
C SER A 246 12.16 -14.55 2.09
N CYS A 247 12.70 -14.92 3.27
CA CYS A 247 11.93 -15.09 4.50
C CYS A 247 11.68 -13.77 5.26
N VAL A 248 12.22 -12.65 4.79
CA VAL A 248 11.99 -11.31 5.36
C VAL A 248 11.00 -10.57 4.45
N LEU A 249 9.77 -10.33 4.95
CA LEU A 249 8.64 -9.89 4.12
C LEU A 249 8.91 -8.60 3.32
N HIS A 250 9.54 -7.62 3.95
CA HIS A 250 9.88 -6.32 3.37
C HIS A 250 11.41 -6.13 3.30
N TYR A 251 12.13 -7.12 2.77
CA TYR A 251 13.57 -7.03 2.52
C TYR A 251 13.86 -6.07 1.37
N ILE A 252 14.42 -4.89 1.67
CA ILE A 252 14.66 -3.82 0.67
C ILE A 252 16.15 -3.50 0.53
N GLU A 253 17.00 -4.16 1.30
CA GLU A 253 18.45 -3.96 1.25
C GLU A 253 19.02 -4.41 -0.10
N ASN A 254 18.52 -5.54 -0.63
CA ASN A 254 18.88 -6.12 -1.93
C ASN A 254 20.41 -6.17 -2.13
N GLU A 255 21.18 -6.66 -1.15
CA GLU A 255 22.65 -6.56 -1.16
C GLU A 255 23.38 -7.90 -1.39
N LYS A 256 22.66 -9.02 -1.51
CA LYS A 256 23.29 -10.33 -1.72
C LYS A 256 23.98 -10.38 -3.07
N LYS A 257 25.27 -10.71 -3.03
CA LYS A 257 26.17 -10.73 -4.20
C LYS A 257 26.27 -12.09 -4.88
N GLU A 258 25.98 -13.14 -4.15
CA GLU A 258 26.07 -14.52 -4.64
C GLU A 258 24.72 -15.17 -4.32
N ILE A 259 23.89 -15.31 -5.36
CA ILE A 259 22.55 -15.91 -5.24
C ILE A 259 22.64 -17.45 -5.33
N ASP A 260 23.61 -17.98 -6.05
CA ASP A 260 23.82 -19.42 -6.27
C ASP A 260 22.56 -20.12 -6.82
N ASN A 261 22.23 -21.32 -6.33
CA ASN A 261 21.09 -22.12 -6.77
C ASN A 261 19.83 -21.90 -5.89
N GLN A 262 19.70 -20.74 -5.26
CA GLN A 262 18.59 -20.42 -4.38
C GLN A 262 17.31 -20.08 -5.16
N LEU A 263 16.17 -20.10 -4.48
CA LEU A 263 15.01 -19.34 -4.96
C LEU A 263 15.26 -17.85 -4.74
N VAL A 264 14.72 -17.03 -5.62
CA VAL A 264 14.69 -15.58 -5.53
C VAL A 264 13.24 -15.12 -5.55
N LEU A 265 12.80 -14.51 -4.45
CA LEU A 265 11.51 -13.83 -4.36
C LEU A 265 11.68 -12.38 -4.83
N MET A 266 10.87 -11.99 -5.80
CA MET A 266 10.95 -10.70 -6.49
C MET A 266 9.56 -10.06 -6.45
N ASP A 267 9.38 -9.10 -5.54
CA ASP A 267 8.17 -8.33 -5.35
C ASP A 267 8.43 -6.87 -5.73
N LEU A 268 7.93 -6.47 -6.90
CA LEU A 268 8.20 -5.18 -7.53
C LEU A 268 7.03 -4.74 -8.44
N GLY A 269 6.66 -3.47 -8.32
CA GLY A 269 5.60 -2.83 -9.10
C GLY A 269 6.05 -1.51 -9.73
N ALA A 270 5.63 -1.23 -10.96
CA ALA A 270 5.88 0.03 -11.63
C ALA A 270 4.80 1.06 -11.29
N GLU A 271 5.17 2.32 -11.07
CA GLU A 271 4.22 3.42 -10.93
C GLU A 271 4.04 4.15 -12.26
N PHE A 272 2.83 4.12 -12.80
CA PHE A 272 2.47 4.78 -14.05
C PHE A 272 1.39 5.84 -13.82
N TYR A 273 1.77 7.13 -13.92
CA TYR A 273 0.90 8.28 -13.63
C TYR A 273 0.23 8.21 -12.24
N GLY A 274 0.99 7.79 -11.24
CA GLY A 274 0.54 7.65 -9.86
C GLY A 274 -0.20 6.34 -9.56
N PHE A 275 -0.54 5.51 -10.55
CA PHE A 275 -1.12 4.19 -10.32
C PHE A 275 -0.02 3.13 -10.28
N THR A 276 -0.04 2.27 -9.28
CA THR A 276 0.96 1.21 -9.13
C THR A 276 0.40 -0.17 -9.43
N ALA A 277 1.27 -1.06 -9.88
CA ALA A 277 1.05 -2.50 -9.88
C ALA A 277 1.69 -3.12 -8.63
N ASP A 278 1.34 -4.37 -8.34
CA ASP A 278 1.97 -5.18 -7.29
C ASP A 278 2.03 -6.64 -7.75
N VAL A 279 3.24 -7.12 -8.03
CA VAL A 279 3.46 -8.41 -8.67
C VAL A 279 4.68 -9.07 -8.07
N THR A 280 4.44 -10.13 -7.30
CA THR A 280 5.47 -11.01 -6.76
C THR A 280 5.62 -12.30 -7.58
N ARG A 281 6.87 -12.65 -7.92
CA ARG A 281 7.26 -13.99 -8.41
C ARG A 281 8.40 -14.54 -7.59
N THR A 282 8.39 -15.85 -7.35
CA THR A 282 9.53 -16.57 -6.78
C THR A 282 10.08 -17.56 -7.80
N ILE A 283 11.33 -17.40 -8.23
CA ILE A 283 11.94 -18.21 -9.31
C ILE A 283 13.27 -18.85 -8.87
N PRO A 284 13.67 -20.02 -9.41
CA PRO A 284 14.95 -20.63 -9.12
C PRO A 284 16.05 -19.93 -9.91
N ALA A 285 17.11 -19.45 -9.25
CA ALA A 285 18.18 -18.72 -9.90
C ALA A 285 18.91 -19.52 -11.01
N ASN A 286 18.87 -20.85 -10.94
CA ASN A 286 19.43 -21.75 -11.95
C ASN A 286 18.41 -22.25 -13.00
N GLY A 287 17.18 -21.74 -12.96
CA GLY A 287 16.12 -22.07 -13.92
C GLY A 287 15.39 -23.39 -13.71
N ILE A 288 15.65 -24.14 -12.62
CA ILE A 288 14.95 -25.40 -12.31
C ILE A 288 14.65 -25.49 -10.82
N TYR A 289 13.40 -25.75 -10.46
CA TYR A 289 13.03 -25.95 -9.06
C TYR A 289 13.56 -27.30 -8.54
N SER A 290 14.13 -27.30 -7.33
CA SER A 290 14.38 -28.54 -6.60
C SER A 290 13.07 -29.22 -6.19
N LEU A 291 13.14 -30.48 -5.74
CA LEU A 291 11.96 -31.21 -5.28
C LEU A 291 11.30 -30.51 -4.08
N GLU A 292 12.10 -30.03 -3.14
CA GLU A 292 11.63 -29.31 -1.95
C GLU A 292 11.06 -27.93 -2.31
N GLN A 293 11.77 -27.16 -3.14
CA GLN A 293 11.31 -25.85 -3.60
C GLN A 293 9.96 -25.98 -4.32
N ARG A 294 9.86 -26.94 -5.24
CA ARG A 294 8.62 -27.21 -5.97
C ARG A 294 7.48 -27.64 -5.06
N ALA A 295 7.73 -28.49 -4.08
CA ALA A 295 6.68 -28.97 -3.16
C ALA A 295 6.02 -27.83 -2.38
N LEU A 296 6.81 -26.83 -1.94
CA LEU A 296 6.27 -25.62 -1.30
C LEU A 296 5.60 -24.69 -2.31
N TYR A 297 6.22 -24.51 -3.49
CA TYR A 297 5.69 -23.65 -4.55
C TYR A 297 4.30 -24.10 -5.02
N GLU A 298 4.09 -25.41 -5.19
CA GLU A 298 2.81 -25.99 -5.58
C GLU A 298 1.68 -25.65 -4.59
N ILE A 299 1.98 -25.59 -3.29
CA ILE A 299 1.00 -25.20 -2.26
C ILE A 299 0.62 -23.73 -2.40
N VAL A 300 1.60 -22.84 -2.56
CA VAL A 300 1.36 -21.39 -2.73
C VAL A 300 0.58 -21.13 -4.02
N TYR A 301 0.96 -21.80 -5.11
CA TYR A 301 0.27 -21.71 -6.40
C TYR A 301 -1.18 -22.21 -6.30
N GLU A 302 -1.43 -23.34 -5.64
CA GLU A 302 -2.78 -23.84 -5.40
C GLU A 302 -3.62 -22.84 -4.59
N ALA A 303 -3.07 -22.31 -3.50
CA ALA A 303 -3.74 -21.31 -2.67
C ALA A 303 -4.11 -20.06 -3.49
N GLN A 304 -3.20 -19.61 -4.36
CA GLN A 304 -3.42 -18.43 -5.19
C GLN A 304 -4.52 -18.70 -6.23
N GLU A 305 -4.41 -19.78 -7.00
CA GLU A 305 -5.38 -20.13 -8.05
C GLU A 305 -6.79 -20.29 -7.50
N LYS A 306 -6.93 -20.95 -6.34
CA LYS A 306 -8.23 -21.13 -5.68
C LYS A 306 -8.78 -19.81 -5.15
N SER A 307 -7.93 -18.95 -4.61
CA SER A 307 -8.32 -17.63 -4.10
C SER A 307 -8.73 -16.69 -5.22
N ILE A 308 -7.98 -16.65 -6.33
CA ILE A 308 -8.36 -15.90 -7.55
C ILE A 308 -9.73 -16.38 -8.02
N GLN A 309 -9.94 -17.70 -8.21
CA GLN A 309 -11.23 -18.25 -8.64
C GLN A 309 -12.40 -17.90 -7.71
N ALA A 310 -12.14 -17.75 -6.41
CA ALA A 310 -13.14 -17.39 -5.40
C ALA A 310 -13.39 -15.88 -5.28
N ALA A 311 -12.54 -15.03 -5.87
CA ALA A 311 -12.65 -13.57 -5.86
C ALA A 311 -13.79 -13.08 -6.78
N LEU A 312 -15.02 -13.40 -6.39
CA LEU A 312 -16.27 -13.04 -7.06
C LEU A 312 -16.92 -11.87 -6.34
N VAL A 313 -17.81 -11.16 -7.05
CA VAL A 313 -18.67 -10.13 -6.44
C VAL A 313 -19.45 -10.73 -5.26
N GLY A 314 -19.37 -10.08 -4.10
CA GLY A 314 -19.99 -10.52 -2.85
C GLY A 314 -19.14 -11.46 -2.00
N THR A 315 -17.98 -11.91 -2.48
CA THR A 315 -17.02 -12.65 -1.63
C THR A 315 -16.35 -11.67 -0.67
N SER A 316 -16.27 -12.02 0.62
CA SER A 316 -15.59 -11.18 1.62
C SER A 316 -14.08 -11.41 1.63
N PHE A 317 -13.30 -10.35 1.90
CA PHE A 317 -11.83 -10.44 2.04
C PHE A 317 -11.43 -11.50 3.07
N ARG A 318 -12.17 -11.57 4.18
CA ARG A 318 -11.98 -12.57 5.23
C ARG A 318 -12.13 -13.99 4.70
N SER A 319 -13.18 -14.26 3.92
CA SER A 319 -13.42 -15.61 3.39
C SER A 319 -12.34 -16.06 2.40
N LEU A 320 -11.77 -15.12 1.62
CA LEU A 320 -10.63 -15.40 0.76
C LEU A 320 -9.39 -15.76 1.58
N PHE A 321 -9.08 -14.97 2.61
CA PHE A 321 -7.95 -15.26 3.49
C PHE A 321 -8.12 -16.63 4.16
N GLU A 322 -9.30 -16.94 4.71
CA GLU A 322 -9.59 -18.23 5.34
C GLU A 322 -9.42 -19.41 4.35
N LEU A 323 -9.83 -19.24 3.09
CA LEU A 323 -9.62 -20.24 2.04
C LEU A 323 -8.14 -20.47 1.75
N SER A 324 -7.37 -19.41 1.50
CA SER A 324 -5.93 -19.49 1.24
C SER A 324 -5.19 -20.12 2.42
N TYR A 325 -5.48 -19.66 3.64
CA TYR A 325 -4.87 -20.17 4.86
C TYR A 325 -5.13 -21.67 5.05
N ALA A 326 -6.35 -22.13 4.79
CA ALA A 326 -6.68 -23.55 4.90
C ALA A 326 -5.89 -24.42 3.92
N ILE A 327 -5.69 -23.95 2.67
CA ILE A 327 -4.89 -24.67 1.66
C ILE A 327 -3.43 -24.73 2.08
N VAL A 328 -2.86 -23.59 2.52
CA VAL A 328 -1.47 -23.53 3.01
C VAL A 328 -1.27 -24.43 4.23
N ALA A 329 -2.17 -24.36 5.22
CA ALA A 329 -2.10 -25.18 6.42
C ALA A 329 -2.18 -26.68 6.10
N ASP A 330 -3.10 -27.10 5.24
CA ASP A 330 -3.17 -28.51 4.82
C ASP A 330 -1.91 -28.94 4.06
N GLY A 331 -1.37 -28.09 3.19
CA GLY A 331 -0.11 -28.32 2.49
C GLY A 331 1.08 -28.53 3.45
N LEU A 332 1.24 -27.63 4.42
CA LEU A 332 2.32 -27.73 5.42
C LEU A 332 2.16 -28.96 6.34
N LEU A 333 0.93 -29.35 6.68
CA LEU A 333 0.64 -30.60 7.40
C LEU A 333 1.04 -31.82 6.59
N ARG A 334 0.69 -31.88 5.29
CA ARG A 334 1.04 -33.00 4.39
C ARG A 334 2.55 -33.17 4.26
N LEU A 335 3.31 -32.07 4.27
CA LEU A 335 4.77 -32.10 4.23
C LEU A 335 5.43 -32.38 5.60
N GLY A 336 4.64 -32.43 6.68
CA GLY A 336 5.12 -32.63 8.05
C GLY A 336 5.91 -31.45 8.62
N ILE A 337 5.70 -30.24 8.08
CA ILE A 337 6.34 -29.00 8.55
C ILE A 337 5.67 -28.48 9.82
N ILE A 338 4.35 -28.68 9.92
CA ILE A 338 3.53 -28.38 11.10
C ILE A 338 2.82 -29.64 11.59
N LYS A 339 2.33 -29.59 12.84
CA LYS A 339 1.56 -30.67 13.47
C LYS A 339 0.09 -30.33 13.64
N ASP A 340 -0.24 -29.05 13.68
CA ASP A 340 -1.59 -28.52 13.83
C ASP A 340 -1.81 -27.34 12.88
N VAL A 341 -3.02 -27.20 12.34
CA VAL A 341 -3.36 -26.12 11.39
C VAL A 341 -3.10 -24.72 11.96
N SER A 342 -3.21 -24.53 13.27
CA SER A 342 -2.97 -23.24 13.93
C SER A 342 -1.51 -22.79 13.86
N GLU A 343 -0.57 -23.72 13.66
CA GLU A 343 0.86 -23.42 13.54
C GLU A 343 1.20 -22.78 12.18
N ALA A 344 0.32 -22.88 11.18
CA ALA A 344 0.56 -22.33 9.85
C ALA A 344 0.76 -20.80 9.87
N ARG A 345 0.24 -20.09 10.89
CA ARG A 345 0.42 -18.63 11.01
C ARG A 345 1.89 -18.22 11.18
N SER A 346 2.73 -19.12 11.70
CA SER A 346 4.18 -18.89 11.82
C SER A 346 4.90 -18.87 10.46
N TYR A 347 4.31 -19.52 9.45
CA TYR A 347 4.89 -19.63 8.11
C TYR A 347 4.08 -18.88 7.03
N TYR A 348 2.85 -18.44 7.33
CA TYR A 348 2.04 -17.52 6.53
C TYR A 348 1.56 -16.33 7.39
N PRO A 349 2.44 -15.36 7.67
CA PRO A 349 2.24 -14.34 8.72
C PRO A 349 1.50 -13.07 8.27
N HIS A 350 1.18 -12.89 6.98
CA HIS A 350 0.56 -11.68 6.43
C HIS A 350 -0.90 -11.91 5.98
N GLY A 351 -1.52 -10.89 5.40
CA GLY A 351 -2.84 -11.00 4.76
C GLY A 351 -2.77 -11.77 3.43
N LEU A 352 -3.88 -11.84 2.72
CA LEU A 352 -3.92 -12.41 1.36
C LEU A 352 -4.04 -11.33 0.28
N SER A 353 -4.60 -10.17 0.62
CA SER A 353 -5.12 -9.24 -0.35
C SER A 353 -5.21 -7.85 0.24
N HIS A 354 -4.84 -6.86 -0.56
CA HIS A 354 -5.15 -5.45 -0.34
C HIS A 354 -5.69 -4.81 -1.61
N HIS A 355 -6.34 -3.66 -1.46
CA HIS A 355 -6.67 -2.84 -2.62
C HIS A 355 -5.38 -2.26 -3.22
N ILE A 356 -5.41 -2.04 -4.53
CA ILE A 356 -4.32 -1.38 -5.26
C ILE A 356 -4.87 -0.28 -6.17
N GLY A 357 -4.12 0.81 -6.30
CA GLY A 357 -4.58 2.02 -6.97
C GLY A 357 -3.50 3.09 -7.02
N LEU A 358 -3.84 4.27 -6.49
CA LEU A 358 -2.89 5.40 -6.37
C LEU A 358 -1.83 5.18 -5.27
N ASP A 359 -2.11 4.27 -4.34
CA ASP A 359 -1.14 3.76 -3.36
C ASP A 359 -1.04 2.23 -3.57
N VAL A 360 0.11 1.62 -3.26
CA VAL A 360 0.28 0.15 -3.32
C VAL A 360 -0.71 -0.54 -2.40
N HIS A 361 -0.79 -0.08 -1.16
CA HIS A 361 -1.87 -0.41 -0.23
C HIS A 361 -2.93 0.69 -0.31
N ASP A 362 -3.75 0.63 -1.36
CA ASP A 362 -4.81 1.59 -1.63
C ASP A 362 -5.86 1.57 -0.50
N PRO A 363 -6.42 2.72 -0.10
CA PRO A 363 -7.52 2.75 0.85
C PRO A 363 -8.73 1.98 0.30
N GLY A 364 -9.27 1.05 1.09
CA GLY A 364 -10.54 0.40 0.78
C GLY A 364 -11.16 -0.27 1.99
N ASN A 365 -12.46 -0.59 1.94
CA ASN A 365 -13.25 -0.98 3.10
C ASN A 365 -13.00 -2.38 3.63
N TYR A 366 -12.37 -3.25 2.85
CA TYR A 366 -12.06 -4.63 3.22
C TYR A 366 -13.29 -5.44 3.68
N VAL A 367 -14.47 -5.14 3.11
CA VAL A 367 -15.72 -5.85 3.40
C VAL A 367 -15.95 -6.94 2.36
N ASP A 368 -16.77 -6.67 1.34
CA ASP A 368 -17.12 -7.57 0.26
C ASP A 368 -16.60 -7.02 -1.07
N LEU A 369 -16.14 -7.90 -1.93
CA LEU A 369 -15.69 -7.55 -3.26
C LEU A 369 -16.85 -7.05 -4.13
N ALA A 370 -16.62 -5.97 -4.85
CA ALA A 370 -17.59 -5.35 -5.75
C ALA A 370 -16.99 -5.17 -7.16
N PRO A 371 -17.82 -5.02 -8.21
CA PRO A 371 -17.33 -4.72 -9.56
C PRO A 371 -16.39 -3.51 -9.55
N ASN A 372 -15.34 -3.57 -10.37
CA ASN A 372 -14.32 -2.54 -10.53
C ASN A 372 -13.41 -2.29 -9.32
N MET A 373 -13.47 -3.14 -8.29
CA MET A 373 -12.35 -3.23 -7.35
C MET A 373 -11.15 -3.87 -8.05
N VAL A 374 -9.95 -3.36 -7.78
CA VAL A 374 -8.69 -4.02 -8.11
C VAL A 374 -7.98 -4.32 -6.79
N VAL A 375 -7.62 -5.59 -6.60
CA VAL A 375 -7.03 -6.12 -5.37
C VAL A 375 -5.91 -7.11 -5.68
N THR A 376 -4.94 -7.24 -4.79
CA THR A 376 -3.90 -8.27 -4.88
C THR A 376 -4.41 -9.62 -4.39
N ILE A 377 -3.81 -10.73 -4.86
CA ILE A 377 -3.96 -12.07 -4.28
C ILE A 377 -2.57 -12.69 -4.13
N GLU A 378 -2.06 -12.67 -2.90
CA GLU A 378 -0.65 -12.89 -2.55
C GLU A 378 -0.42 -13.91 -1.41
N PRO A 379 -0.79 -15.19 -1.56
CA PRO A 379 -0.39 -16.20 -0.59
C PRO A 379 1.13 -16.35 -0.52
N GLY A 380 1.63 -16.74 0.64
CA GLY A 380 3.05 -17.02 0.81
C GLY A 380 3.37 -18.03 1.92
N ILE A 381 4.54 -18.64 1.81
CA ILE A 381 5.14 -19.55 2.80
C ILE A 381 6.58 -19.10 3.04
N TYR A 382 6.96 -18.91 4.30
CA TYR A 382 8.30 -18.45 4.69
C TYR A 382 8.85 -19.33 5.81
N ILE A 383 9.90 -20.10 5.53
CA ILE A 383 10.48 -21.05 6.49
C ILE A 383 11.92 -20.61 6.79
N PRO A 384 12.14 -19.76 7.80
CA PRO A 384 13.49 -19.32 8.15
C PRO A 384 14.33 -20.45 8.75
N GLU A 385 15.66 -20.30 8.71
CA GLU A 385 16.59 -21.18 9.40
C GLU A 385 16.21 -21.36 10.88
N GLY A 386 16.37 -22.60 11.38
CA GLY A 386 16.05 -22.94 12.77
C GLY A 386 14.56 -23.20 13.03
N SER A 387 13.70 -23.11 12.01
CA SER A 387 12.31 -23.55 12.10
C SER A 387 12.22 -25.01 12.59
N PRO A 388 11.24 -25.36 13.46
CA PRO A 388 11.14 -26.69 14.09
C PRO A 388 10.65 -27.81 13.13
N CYS A 389 11.25 -27.91 11.95
CA CYS A 389 11.03 -28.91 10.92
C CYS A 389 12.38 -29.38 10.32
N ASP A 390 12.33 -30.27 9.32
CA ASP A 390 13.54 -30.75 8.63
C ASP A 390 14.26 -29.59 7.92
N SER A 391 15.59 -29.52 8.06
CA SER A 391 16.41 -28.41 7.54
C SER A 391 16.38 -28.27 6.02
N LYS A 392 15.92 -29.30 5.29
CA LYS A 392 15.70 -29.21 3.85
C LYS A 392 14.63 -28.18 3.44
N TRP A 393 13.79 -27.74 4.39
CA TRP A 393 12.77 -26.72 4.17
C TRP A 393 13.23 -25.31 4.55
N TRP A 394 14.39 -25.17 5.21
CA TRP A 394 14.85 -23.88 5.71
C TRP A 394 15.31 -22.95 4.58
N ASN A 395 15.23 -21.65 4.86
CA ASN A 395 15.61 -20.56 3.97
C ASN A 395 14.87 -20.58 2.63
N ILE A 396 13.61 -21.04 2.66
CA ILE A 396 12.69 -21.01 1.53
C ILE A 396 11.53 -20.08 1.87
N GLY A 397 11.52 -18.91 1.24
CA GLY A 397 10.40 -17.98 1.18
C GLY A 397 9.82 -17.97 -0.24
N ILE A 398 8.50 -18.12 -0.33
CA ILE A 398 7.76 -18.14 -1.60
C ILE A 398 6.53 -17.26 -1.43
N ARG A 399 6.34 -16.32 -2.34
CA ARG A 399 5.11 -15.55 -2.53
C ARG A 399 4.78 -15.51 -4.01
N ILE A 400 3.51 -15.64 -4.35
CA ILE A 400 3.02 -15.50 -5.73
C ILE A 400 1.85 -14.54 -5.68
N GLU A 401 1.96 -13.44 -6.41
CA GLU A 401 1.02 -12.34 -6.31
C GLU A 401 0.58 -11.81 -7.66
N ASP A 402 -0.70 -11.45 -7.76
CA ASP A 402 -1.28 -10.86 -8.94
C ASP A 402 -2.31 -9.79 -8.60
N ASP A 403 -2.41 -8.81 -9.49
CA ASP A 403 -3.45 -7.79 -9.49
C ASP A 403 -4.72 -8.29 -10.17
N ILE A 404 -5.79 -8.41 -9.40
CA ILE A 404 -7.07 -8.98 -9.82
C ILE A 404 -8.14 -7.88 -9.91
N LEU A 405 -8.66 -7.67 -11.12
CA LEU A 405 -9.85 -6.85 -11.36
C LEU A 405 -11.11 -7.69 -11.12
N ILE A 406 -11.95 -7.25 -10.18
CA ILE A 406 -13.25 -7.86 -9.92
C ILE A 406 -14.25 -7.40 -10.97
N THR A 407 -14.88 -8.35 -11.66
CA THR A 407 -15.93 -8.06 -12.65
C THR A 407 -17.20 -8.85 -12.35
N GLU A 408 -18.32 -8.43 -12.94
CA GLU A 408 -19.58 -9.19 -12.86
C GLU A 408 -19.49 -10.60 -13.47
N LYS A 409 -18.51 -10.86 -14.35
CA LYS A 409 -18.31 -12.16 -15.01
C LYS A 409 -17.30 -13.06 -14.29
N GLY A 410 -16.74 -12.58 -13.18
CA GLY A 410 -15.67 -13.22 -12.44
C GLY A 410 -14.39 -12.38 -12.39
N PRO A 411 -13.37 -12.87 -11.68
CA PRO A 411 -12.06 -12.21 -11.57
C PRO A 411 -11.36 -12.15 -12.92
N LEU A 412 -10.67 -11.04 -13.20
CA LEU A 412 -9.73 -10.91 -14.29
C LEU A 412 -8.33 -10.67 -13.71
N ASN A 413 -7.43 -11.63 -13.90
CA ASN A 413 -6.03 -11.45 -13.53
C ASN A 413 -5.34 -10.52 -14.55
N LEU A 414 -4.97 -9.32 -14.12
CA LEU A 414 -4.34 -8.30 -14.96
C LEU A 414 -2.86 -8.63 -15.23
N SER A 415 -2.20 -9.30 -14.29
CA SER A 415 -0.77 -9.67 -14.33
C SER A 415 -0.51 -11.10 -14.85
N ALA A 416 -1.54 -11.76 -15.42
CA ALA A 416 -1.46 -13.13 -15.93
C ALA A 416 -0.39 -13.35 -17.01
N GLY A 417 0.13 -12.27 -17.61
CA GLY A 417 1.22 -12.34 -18.58
C GLY A 417 2.57 -12.75 -17.98
N ALA A 418 2.80 -12.53 -16.68
CA ALA A 418 3.99 -13.00 -15.98
C ALA A 418 3.76 -14.46 -15.53
N PRO A 419 4.53 -15.45 -16.04
CA PRO A 419 4.33 -16.85 -15.72
C PRO A 419 4.32 -17.12 -14.21
N ARG A 420 3.44 -18.03 -13.78
CA ARG A 420 3.28 -18.42 -12.36
C ARG A 420 3.41 -19.90 -12.16
N LYS A 421 2.97 -20.71 -13.12
CA LYS A 421 3.11 -22.15 -13.00
C LYS A 421 4.59 -22.49 -13.17
N TRP A 422 5.14 -23.35 -12.31
CA TRP A 422 6.58 -23.62 -12.30
C TRP A 422 7.10 -24.08 -13.67
N GLU A 423 6.36 -24.90 -14.42
CA GLU A 423 6.82 -25.32 -15.76
C GLU A 423 6.87 -24.17 -16.77
N GLU A 424 5.98 -23.18 -16.63
CA GLU A 424 5.95 -21.99 -17.49
C GLU A 424 7.09 -21.04 -17.14
N ILE A 425 7.43 -20.92 -15.85
CA ILE A 425 8.61 -20.19 -15.37
C ILE A 425 9.87 -20.86 -15.93
N GLU A 426 10.07 -22.16 -15.71
CA GLU A 426 11.24 -22.89 -16.24
C GLU A 426 11.35 -22.83 -17.78
N LEU A 427 10.22 -22.69 -18.48
CA LEU A 427 10.21 -22.49 -19.94
C LEU A 427 10.57 -21.05 -20.33
N MET A 428 10.11 -20.05 -19.58
CA MET A 428 10.44 -18.64 -19.80
C MET A 428 11.93 -18.38 -19.57
N MET A 429 12.49 -18.97 -18.51
CA MET A 429 13.92 -18.84 -18.16
C MET A 429 14.87 -19.49 -19.18
N LYS A 430 14.36 -20.29 -20.12
CA LYS A 430 15.13 -20.87 -21.24
C LYS A 430 15.19 -19.97 -22.46
N GLN A 431 14.42 -18.88 -22.49
CA GLN A 431 14.47 -17.92 -23.58
C GLN A 431 15.75 -17.09 -23.47
N GLU A 432 16.30 -16.67 -24.60
CA GLU A 432 17.50 -15.84 -24.65
C GLU A 432 17.25 -14.47 -24.01
N SER A 433 18.22 -13.97 -23.23
CA SER A 433 18.21 -12.62 -22.70
C SER A 433 19.07 -11.71 -23.55
N VAL A 434 18.59 -10.49 -23.81
CA VAL A 434 19.43 -9.46 -24.47
C VAL A 434 20.60 -9.02 -23.59
N LEU A 435 20.54 -9.30 -22.28
CA LEU A 435 21.59 -8.96 -21.33
C LEU A 435 22.79 -9.90 -21.42
N ASP A 436 22.62 -11.10 -22.00
CA ASP A 436 23.73 -12.03 -22.26
C ASP A 436 24.77 -11.40 -23.21
N ASP A 437 24.30 -10.55 -24.13
CA ASP A 437 25.13 -9.80 -25.07
C ASP A 437 25.52 -8.39 -24.55
N PHE A 438 25.02 -7.97 -23.39
CA PHE A 438 25.26 -6.64 -22.81
C PHE A 438 26.52 -6.62 -21.93
N ILE A 439 27.69 -6.66 -22.59
CA ILE A 439 28.98 -6.76 -21.90
C ILE A 439 29.51 -5.36 -21.51
N LEU A 440 29.61 -5.10 -20.21
CA LEU A 440 30.26 -3.90 -19.65
C LEU A 440 31.76 -4.16 -19.38
N PRO A 441 32.61 -3.12 -19.41
CA PRO A 441 34.01 -3.26 -19.02
C PRO A 441 34.15 -3.59 -17.53
N GLU A 442 35.14 -4.41 -17.16
CA GLU A 442 35.52 -4.63 -15.77
C GLU A 442 35.91 -3.30 -15.11
N ILE A 443 35.27 -2.95 -13.99
CA ILE A 443 35.42 -1.62 -13.39
C ILE A 443 36.86 -1.36 -12.92
N GLU A 444 37.58 -2.40 -12.47
CA GLU A 444 38.98 -2.35 -12.08
C GLU A 444 39.89 -1.93 -13.24
N THR A 445 39.49 -2.15 -14.49
CA THR A 445 40.23 -1.68 -15.67
C THR A 445 40.08 -0.18 -15.91
N LEU A 446 39.09 0.46 -15.27
CA LEU A 446 38.76 1.87 -15.41
C LEU A 446 39.21 2.73 -14.22
N ILE A 447 39.47 2.12 -13.06
CA ILE A 447 39.94 2.80 -11.84
C ILE A 447 41.48 2.81 -11.85
N GLN A 448 42.10 3.99 -11.96
CA GLN A 448 43.56 4.21 -11.93
C GLN A 448 44.09 4.52 -10.54
#